data_AF-A0A9D9C7I0-F1
#
_entry.id   AF-A0A9D9C7I0-F1
#
_cell.length_a   1.000
_cell.length_b   1.000
_cell.length_c   1.000
_cell.angle_alpha   90.00
_cell.angle_beta   90.00
_cell.angle_gamma   90.00
#
_symmetry.space_group_name_H-M   'P 1'
#
loop_
_entity.id
_entity.type
_entity.pdbx_description
1 polymer ?
#
loop_
_entity_poly.entity_id
_entity_poly.type
_entity_poly.pdbx_seq_one_letter_code
_entity_poly.pdbx_strand_id
1 'polypeptide(L)'
;NGPAALIAACLCRFYNDAKFTGGKSRDAYLNQAIKIYTWEKNVLFDRETGAVYDNINKEGRSQKRWIFTYNIGTFLGAAHELYLLTGDTQYLQDATLAATYVTDHMTRNGVLSDAPSGDGGLFHGIFFRYFVKLINEETLDTNTRKKFHDYLTSLATTMAEEGVNPKTMLYAGRWRQAPADDQPVGLTPHLTGCMLMEAMCVLKPINK
;
A
#
# COMPACT_ATOMS: atom_id res chain seq x y z
N ASN A 1 11.35 3.71 5.31
CA ASN A 1 12.10 2.46 5.58
C ASN A 1 11.36 1.25 5.02
N GLY A 2 10.03 1.36 4.85
CA GLY A 2 9.14 0.35 4.30
C GLY A 2 9.66 -0.36 3.05
N PRO A 3 10.04 0.35 1.96
CA PRO A 3 10.53 -0.31 0.75
C PRO A 3 11.77 -1.20 0.99
N ALA A 4 12.64 -0.81 1.92
CA ALA A 4 13.86 -1.56 2.24
C ALA A 4 13.56 -2.81 3.09
N ALA A 5 12.66 -2.71 4.07
CA ALA A 5 12.18 -3.88 4.81
C ALA A 5 11.46 -4.86 3.88
N LEU A 6 10.58 -4.33 3.03
CA LEU A 6 9.80 -5.09 2.07
C LEU A 6 10.69 -5.82 1.06
N ILE A 7 11.66 -5.15 0.43
CA ILE A 7 12.52 -5.83 -0.55
C ILE A 7 13.39 -6.89 0.12
N ALA A 8 13.88 -6.66 1.35
CA ALA A 8 14.61 -7.67 2.10
C ALA A 8 13.73 -8.90 2.42
N ALA A 9 12.47 -8.70 2.79
CA ALA A 9 11.51 -9.79 3.01
C ALA A 9 11.21 -10.54 1.69
N CYS A 10 10.97 -9.84 0.60
CA CYS A 10 10.78 -10.44 -0.72
C CYS A 10 12.00 -11.27 -1.16
N LEU A 11 13.22 -10.75 -0.99
CA LEU A 11 14.46 -11.49 -1.31
C LEU A 11 14.60 -12.75 -0.46
N CYS A 12 14.20 -12.71 0.82
CA CYS A 12 14.14 -13.91 1.67
C CYS A 12 13.12 -14.93 1.16
N ARG A 13 11.92 -14.48 0.75
CA ARG A 13 10.87 -15.36 0.23
C ARG A 13 11.28 -16.04 -1.08
N PHE A 14 11.81 -15.27 -2.03
CA PHE A 14 12.21 -15.78 -3.35
C PHE A 14 13.61 -16.41 -3.37
N TYR A 15 14.26 -16.57 -2.21
CA TYR A 15 15.67 -16.95 -2.15
C TYR A 15 16.00 -18.24 -2.92
N ASN A 16 15.17 -19.27 -2.75
CA ASN A 16 15.38 -20.56 -3.40
C ASN A 16 15.09 -20.51 -4.91
N ASP A 17 14.16 -19.65 -5.34
CA ASP A 17 13.77 -19.50 -6.75
C ASP A 17 14.77 -18.62 -7.52
N ALA A 18 15.33 -17.61 -6.85
CA ALA A 18 16.18 -16.60 -7.46
C ALA A 18 17.58 -17.11 -7.84
N LYS A 19 17.99 -18.28 -7.34
CA LYS A 19 19.29 -18.93 -7.63
C LYS A 19 20.47 -17.95 -7.54
N PHE A 20 20.51 -17.17 -6.45
CA PHE A 20 21.54 -16.14 -6.27
C PHE A 20 22.95 -16.74 -6.33
N THR A 21 23.83 -16.14 -7.13
CA THR A 21 25.26 -16.50 -7.21
C THR A 21 26.13 -15.68 -6.26
N GLY A 22 25.54 -14.73 -5.54
CA GLY A 22 26.18 -13.87 -4.54
C GLY A 22 25.15 -13.16 -3.66
N GLY A 23 25.62 -12.32 -2.72
CA GLY A 23 24.76 -11.58 -1.80
C GLY A 23 24.69 -12.20 -0.39
N LYS A 24 23.61 -11.92 0.33
CA LYS A 24 23.41 -12.40 1.71
C LYS A 24 22.75 -13.79 1.70
N SER A 25 22.90 -14.55 2.78
CA SER A 25 22.10 -15.76 3.00
C SER A 25 20.62 -15.42 3.20
N ARG A 26 19.74 -16.41 3.03
CA ARG A 26 18.29 -16.28 3.30
C ARG A 26 18.02 -15.70 4.68
N ASP A 27 18.63 -16.26 5.73
CA ASP A 27 18.43 -15.81 7.10
C ASP A 27 18.98 -14.40 7.34
N ALA A 28 20.05 -14.01 6.65
CA ALA A 28 20.56 -12.65 6.70
C ALA A 28 19.61 -11.65 6.04
N TYR A 29 18.88 -12.03 4.98
CA TYR A 29 17.80 -11.20 4.43
C TYR A 29 16.61 -11.08 5.39
N LEU A 30 16.19 -12.19 6.00
CA LEU A 30 15.11 -12.18 7.01
C LEU A 30 15.46 -11.27 8.19
N ASN A 31 16.65 -11.44 8.77
CA ASN A 31 17.13 -10.62 9.88
C ASN A 31 17.20 -9.14 9.51
N GLN A 32 17.60 -8.82 8.26
CA GLN A 32 17.62 -7.44 7.77
C GLN A 32 16.20 -6.87 7.64
N ALA A 33 15.25 -7.64 7.11
CA ALA A 33 13.85 -7.23 7.00
C ALA A 33 13.25 -6.92 8.38
N ILE A 34 13.40 -7.84 9.34
CA ILE A 34 12.92 -7.68 10.72
C ILE A 34 13.56 -6.46 11.37
N LYS A 35 14.88 -6.26 11.22
CA LYS A 35 15.59 -5.12 11.79
C LYS A 35 15.05 -3.79 11.29
N ILE A 36 14.89 -3.63 9.96
CA ILE A 36 14.41 -2.38 9.37
C ILE A 36 12.95 -2.15 9.75
N TYR A 37 12.11 -3.18 9.66
CA TYR A 37 10.70 -3.11 10.03
C TYR A 37 10.53 -2.71 11.50
N THR A 38 11.28 -3.34 12.41
CA THR A 38 11.20 -3.06 13.85
C THR A 38 11.57 -1.61 14.16
N TRP A 39 12.60 -1.08 13.48
CA TRP A 39 12.94 0.34 13.62
C TRP A 39 11.80 1.23 13.14
N GLU A 40 11.23 0.96 11.96
CA GLU A 40 10.12 1.77 11.42
C GLU A 40 8.88 1.70 12.31
N LYS A 41 8.52 0.50 12.80
CA LYS A 41 7.43 0.29 13.76
C LYS A 41 7.63 1.06 15.07
N ASN A 42 8.87 1.20 15.53
CA ASN A 42 9.15 1.88 16.80
C ASN A 42 9.25 3.40 16.66
N VAL A 43 9.52 3.91 15.46
CA VAL A 43 9.88 5.32 15.25
C VAL A 43 8.80 6.08 14.47
N LEU A 44 8.18 5.44 13.49
CA LEU A 44 7.29 6.08 12.53
C LEU A 44 5.86 5.53 12.55
N PHE A 45 5.63 4.34 13.09
CA PHE A 45 4.29 3.77 13.21
C PHE A 45 3.62 4.16 14.52
N ASP A 46 2.44 4.75 14.41
CA ASP A 46 1.54 5.02 15.52
C ASP A 46 0.72 3.77 15.83
N ARG A 47 1.02 3.14 16.98
CA ARG A 47 0.39 1.88 17.38
C ARG A 47 -1.05 2.03 17.87
N GLU A 48 -1.50 3.26 18.15
CA GLU A 48 -2.87 3.52 18.56
C GLU A 48 -3.77 3.73 17.34
N THR A 49 -3.28 4.48 16.35
CA THR A 49 -4.09 4.90 15.21
C THR A 49 -3.83 4.10 13.93
N GLY A 50 -2.63 3.56 13.75
CA GLY A 50 -2.18 2.97 12.49
C GLY A 50 -1.52 3.95 11.52
N ALA A 51 -1.36 5.22 11.88
CA ALA A 51 -0.64 6.17 11.05
C ALA A 51 0.83 5.76 10.87
N VAL A 52 1.37 5.97 9.65
CA VAL A 52 2.81 5.86 9.39
C VAL A 52 3.33 7.24 9.02
N TYR A 53 4.13 7.82 9.92
CA TYR A 53 4.71 9.16 9.76
C TYR A 53 5.83 9.16 8.72
N ASP A 54 5.99 10.30 8.05
CA ASP A 54 6.89 10.41 6.89
C ASP A 54 8.38 10.23 7.22
N ASN A 55 8.86 10.92 8.24
CA ASN A 55 10.28 10.92 8.59
C ASN A 55 10.52 11.26 10.06
N ILE A 56 11.77 11.11 10.48
CA ILE A 56 12.29 11.58 11.77
C ILE A 56 13.46 12.53 11.51
N ASN A 57 13.51 13.63 12.25
CA ASN A 57 14.58 14.62 12.11
C ASN A 57 15.81 14.27 12.98
N LYS A 58 16.88 15.08 12.88
CA LYS A 58 18.14 14.84 13.62
C LYS A 58 17.99 14.91 15.14
N GLU A 59 16.94 15.55 15.65
CA GLU A 59 16.63 15.61 17.09
C GLU A 59 15.71 14.48 17.56
N GLY A 60 15.42 13.50 16.69
CA GLY A 60 14.60 12.35 17.06
C GLY A 60 13.09 12.62 17.05
N ARG A 61 12.63 13.70 16.40
CA ARG A 61 11.20 14.05 16.32
C ARG A 61 10.60 13.59 15.00
N SER A 62 9.55 12.77 15.07
CA SER A 62 8.82 12.30 13.88
C SER A 62 7.90 13.38 13.30
N GLN A 63 7.85 13.49 11.98
CA GLN A 63 6.95 14.40 11.25
C GLN A 63 5.52 13.81 11.22
N LYS A 64 4.77 14.04 12.30
CA LYS A 64 3.43 13.47 12.47
C LYS A 64 2.34 14.06 11.57
N ARG A 65 2.58 15.22 10.96
CA ARG A 65 1.59 15.88 10.08
C ARG A 65 1.59 15.34 8.66
N TRP A 66 2.66 14.69 8.24
CA TRP A 66 2.79 14.17 6.88
C TRP A 66 2.53 12.67 6.91
N ILE A 67 1.35 12.31 6.42
CA ILE A 67 0.89 10.94 6.35
C ILE A 67 0.50 10.71 4.90
N PHE A 68 1.26 9.85 4.23
CA PHE A 68 1.09 9.56 2.81
C PHE A 68 0.76 8.08 2.64
N THR A 69 -0.16 7.79 1.72
CA THR A 69 -0.62 6.41 1.50
C THR A 69 0.51 5.47 1.12
N TYR A 70 1.57 5.93 0.45
CA TYR A 70 2.68 5.07 0.06
C TYR A 70 3.56 4.64 1.26
N ASN A 71 3.73 5.51 2.27
CA ASN A 71 4.43 5.16 3.50
C ASN A 71 3.67 4.05 4.24
N ILE A 72 2.34 4.20 4.33
CA ILE A 72 1.46 3.17 4.89
C ILE A 72 1.49 1.89 4.05
N GLY A 73 1.40 2.01 2.72
CA GLY A 73 1.42 0.88 1.78
C GLY A 73 2.70 0.05 1.85
N THR A 74 3.84 0.70 2.00
CA THR A 74 5.13 0.01 2.08
C THR A 74 5.38 -0.59 3.47
N PHE A 75 4.92 0.05 4.53
CA PHE A 75 4.92 -0.51 5.89
C PHE A 75 4.02 -1.75 5.99
N LEU A 76 2.76 -1.65 5.55
CA LEU A 76 1.82 -2.78 5.59
C LEU A 76 2.29 -3.91 4.68
N GLY A 77 2.88 -3.59 3.53
CA GLY A 77 3.46 -4.59 2.63
C GLY A 77 4.61 -5.34 3.30
N ALA A 78 5.53 -4.62 3.96
CA ALA A 78 6.64 -5.25 4.69
C ALA A 78 6.13 -6.13 5.85
N ALA A 79 5.12 -5.66 6.59
CA ALA A 79 4.47 -6.42 7.65
C ALA A 79 3.83 -7.71 7.09
N HIS A 80 3.06 -7.62 6.00
CA HIS A 80 2.44 -8.80 5.38
C HIS A 80 3.48 -9.82 4.90
N GLU A 81 4.58 -9.38 4.27
CA GLU A 81 5.67 -10.28 3.88
C GLU A 81 6.33 -10.96 5.10
N LEU A 82 6.53 -10.23 6.20
CA LEU A 82 7.08 -10.80 7.44
C LEU A 82 6.11 -11.78 8.10
N TYR A 83 4.80 -11.52 8.07
CA TYR A 83 3.78 -12.48 8.49
C TYR A 83 3.91 -13.79 7.71
N LEU A 84 3.97 -13.73 6.37
CA LEU A 84 4.12 -14.92 5.54
C LEU A 84 5.41 -15.70 5.80
N LEU A 85 6.50 -15.02 6.15
CA LEU A 85 7.80 -15.64 6.41
C LEU A 85 7.93 -16.26 7.81
N THR A 86 7.21 -15.73 8.79
CA THR A 86 7.42 -16.06 10.22
C THR A 86 6.21 -16.72 10.88
N GLY A 87 5.01 -16.50 10.36
CA GLY A 87 3.74 -16.87 11.01
C GLY A 87 3.35 -16.00 12.19
N ASP A 88 4.12 -14.96 12.55
CA ASP A 88 3.80 -14.10 13.68
C ASP A 88 2.64 -13.15 13.35
N THR A 89 1.49 -13.42 13.97
CA THR A 89 0.23 -12.68 13.77
C THR A 89 0.33 -11.19 14.12
N GLN A 90 1.32 -10.76 14.92
CA GLN A 90 1.53 -9.35 15.23
C GLN A 90 1.76 -8.52 13.95
N TYR A 91 2.49 -9.08 12.97
CA TYR A 91 2.72 -8.38 11.70
C TYR A 91 1.43 -8.20 10.90
N LEU A 92 0.54 -9.19 10.91
CA LEU A 92 -0.76 -9.09 10.25
C LEU A 92 -1.65 -8.05 10.94
N GLN A 93 -1.62 -7.98 12.28
CA GLN A 93 -2.32 -6.97 13.05
C GLN A 93 -1.82 -5.55 12.73
N ASP A 94 -0.49 -5.37 12.64
CA ASP A 94 0.10 -4.09 12.27
C ASP A 94 -0.29 -3.66 10.84
N ALA A 95 -0.25 -4.60 9.88
CA ALA A 95 -0.68 -4.36 8.50
C ALA A 95 -2.16 -3.94 8.43
N THR A 96 -3.01 -4.61 9.21
CA THR A 96 -4.45 -4.36 9.29
C THR A 96 -4.75 -3.00 9.90
N LEU A 97 -4.07 -2.65 10.99
CA LEU A 97 -4.24 -1.35 11.64
C LEU A 97 -3.80 -0.21 10.71
N ALA A 98 -2.68 -0.38 10.01
CA ALA A 98 -2.20 0.62 9.04
C ALA A 98 -3.17 0.80 7.87
N ALA A 99 -3.72 -0.29 7.32
CA ALA A 99 -4.73 -0.23 6.27
C ALA A 99 -6.04 0.43 6.75
N THR A 100 -6.45 0.15 7.99
CA THR A 100 -7.63 0.77 8.62
C THR A 100 -7.47 2.29 8.74
N TYR A 101 -6.27 2.78 9.07
CA TYR A 101 -6.01 4.22 9.10
C TYR A 101 -6.32 4.89 7.75
N VAL A 102 -5.94 4.24 6.64
CA VAL A 102 -6.24 4.77 5.30
C VAL A 102 -7.75 4.82 5.07
N THR A 103 -8.47 3.73 5.32
CA THR A 103 -9.91 3.66 5.04
C THR A 103 -10.74 4.60 5.91
N ASP A 104 -10.31 4.85 7.15
CA ASP A 104 -11.13 5.55 8.16
C ASP A 104 -10.73 7.02 8.34
N HIS A 105 -9.46 7.38 8.09
CA HIS A 105 -8.93 8.71 8.38
C HIS A 105 -8.39 9.46 7.15
N MET A 106 -7.96 8.76 6.09
CA MET A 106 -7.46 9.39 4.87
C MET A 106 -8.54 9.53 3.78
N THR A 107 -9.68 8.88 3.95
CA THR A 107 -10.78 8.87 2.99
C THR A 107 -11.82 9.91 3.33
N ARG A 108 -12.28 10.65 2.32
CA ARG A 108 -13.40 11.60 2.42
C ARG A 108 -14.39 11.34 1.31
N ASN A 109 -15.68 11.26 1.65
CA ASN A 109 -16.74 10.97 0.68
C ASN A 109 -16.44 9.71 -0.15
N GLY A 110 -15.94 8.66 0.50
CA GLY A 110 -15.63 7.36 -0.13
C GLY A 110 -14.37 7.31 -0.99
N VAL A 111 -13.63 8.40 -1.17
CA VAL A 111 -12.39 8.43 -1.96
C VAL A 111 -11.20 9.03 -1.21
N LEU A 112 -9.98 8.71 -1.68
CA LEU A 112 -8.77 9.41 -1.26
C LEU A 112 -8.73 10.83 -1.83
N SER A 113 -7.78 11.64 -1.39
CA SER A 113 -7.55 12.96 -1.98
C SER A 113 -7.17 12.87 -3.47
N ASP A 114 -7.50 13.90 -4.24
CA ASP A 114 -6.96 14.05 -5.60
C ASP A 114 -5.43 14.24 -5.53
N ALA A 115 -4.72 13.65 -6.50
CA ALA A 115 -3.27 13.73 -6.64
C ALA A 115 -2.88 13.84 -8.13
N PRO A 116 -3.09 15.00 -8.78
CA PRO A 116 -3.03 15.10 -10.24
C PRO A 116 -1.61 15.27 -10.82
N SER A 117 -0.57 15.32 -10.01
CA SER A 117 0.80 15.58 -10.49
C SER A 117 1.89 15.19 -9.47
N GLY A 118 3.14 15.29 -9.93
CA GLY A 118 4.34 15.10 -9.10
C GLY A 118 4.45 13.70 -8.49
N ASP A 119 5.24 13.58 -7.43
CA ASP A 119 5.45 12.32 -6.73
C ASP A 119 4.14 11.80 -6.10
N GLY A 120 3.33 12.73 -5.57
CA GLY A 120 2.05 12.44 -4.93
C GLY A 120 1.09 11.64 -5.82
N GLY A 121 1.15 11.85 -7.14
CA GLY A 121 0.33 11.13 -8.09
C GLY A 121 0.51 9.61 -8.05
N LEU A 122 1.66 9.09 -7.61
CA LEU A 122 1.93 7.65 -7.53
C LEU A 122 1.59 7.03 -6.17
N PHE A 123 1.37 7.86 -5.14
CA PHE A 123 1.33 7.38 -3.76
C PHE A 123 0.17 6.44 -3.47
N HIS A 124 -0.99 6.67 -4.08
CA HIS A 124 -2.16 5.81 -3.90
C HIS A 124 -1.97 4.47 -4.62
N GLY A 125 -1.40 4.45 -5.81
CA GLY A 125 -1.06 3.23 -6.55
C GLY A 125 -0.15 2.28 -5.77
N ILE A 126 0.89 2.83 -5.10
CA ILE A 126 1.79 2.06 -4.24
C ILE A 126 1.02 1.43 -3.07
N PHE A 127 0.07 2.15 -2.47
CA PHE A 127 -0.80 1.59 -1.44
C PHE A 127 -1.66 0.44 -1.98
N PHE A 128 -2.36 0.62 -3.10
CA PHE A 128 -3.24 -0.40 -3.67
C PHE A 128 -2.51 -1.71 -3.97
N ARG A 129 -1.26 -1.62 -4.47
CA ARG A 129 -0.40 -2.78 -4.74
C ARG A 129 -0.24 -3.72 -3.54
N TYR A 130 -0.12 -3.18 -2.33
CA TYR A 130 0.07 -3.99 -1.12
C TYR A 130 -1.24 -4.22 -0.38
N PHE A 131 -2.17 -3.27 -0.44
CA PHE A 131 -3.48 -3.40 0.18
C PHE A 131 -4.26 -4.58 -0.38
N VAL A 132 -4.25 -4.80 -1.69
CA VAL A 132 -4.93 -5.97 -2.28
C VAL A 132 -4.32 -7.30 -1.84
N LYS A 133 -3.01 -7.36 -1.59
CA LYS A 133 -2.36 -8.55 -1.03
C LYS A 133 -2.87 -8.86 0.38
N LEU A 134 -3.02 -7.82 1.20
CA LEU A 134 -3.59 -7.95 2.54
C LEU A 134 -5.06 -8.39 2.47
N ILE A 135 -5.88 -7.83 1.57
CA ILE A 135 -7.28 -8.26 1.41
C ILE A 135 -7.38 -9.74 1.00
N ASN A 136 -6.42 -10.20 0.21
CA ASN A 136 -6.37 -11.59 -0.27
C ASN A 136 -5.80 -12.58 0.75
N GLU A 137 -5.33 -12.11 1.91
CA GLU A 137 -4.87 -12.95 3.00
C GLU A 137 -6.05 -13.69 3.63
N GLU A 138 -6.00 -15.02 3.60
CA GLU A 138 -7.13 -15.88 4.00
C GLU A 138 -7.29 -15.94 5.51
N THR A 139 -6.21 -15.69 6.24
CA THR A 139 -6.20 -15.61 7.70
C THR A 139 -6.67 -14.25 8.25
N LEU A 140 -6.91 -13.26 7.38
CA LEU A 140 -7.47 -11.97 7.78
C LEU A 140 -8.92 -12.14 8.24
N ASP A 141 -9.27 -11.47 9.35
CA ASP A 141 -10.63 -11.45 9.88
C ASP A 141 -11.67 -11.13 8.78
N THR A 142 -12.76 -11.91 8.73
CA THR A 142 -13.73 -11.86 7.64
C THR A 142 -14.43 -10.50 7.53
N ASN A 143 -14.77 -9.86 8.65
CA ASN A 143 -15.43 -8.56 8.64
C ASN A 143 -14.47 -7.47 8.14
N THR A 144 -13.22 -7.52 8.58
CA THR A 144 -12.16 -6.61 8.17
C THR A 144 -11.84 -6.77 6.68
N ARG A 145 -11.69 -8.03 6.22
CA ARG A 145 -11.50 -8.36 4.81
C ARG A 145 -12.65 -7.82 3.97
N LYS A 146 -13.91 -8.00 4.41
CA LYS A 146 -15.08 -7.47 3.71
C LYS A 146 -15.06 -5.94 3.62
N LYS A 147 -14.80 -5.25 4.74
CA LYS A 147 -14.68 -3.78 4.77
C LYS A 147 -13.65 -3.29 3.75
N PHE A 148 -12.46 -3.90 3.72
CA PHE A 148 -11.39 -3.50 2.82
C PHE A 148 -11.68 -3.82 1.35
N HIS A 149 -12.28 -4.98 1.08
CA HIS A 149 -12.72 -5.37 -0.26
C HIS A 149 -13.77 -4.40 -0.80
N ASP A 150 -14.81 -4.11 -0.03
CA ASP A 150 -15.87 -3.17 -0.41
C ASP A 150 -15.31 -1.76 -0.65
N TYR A 151 -14.38 -1.31 0.20
CA TYR A 151 -13.70 -0.04 0.03
C TYR A 151 -12.89 0.04 -1.27
N LEU A 152 -12.05 -0.97 -1.55
CA LEU A 152 -11.25 -1.01 -2.78
C LEU A 152 -12.14 -1.05 -4.03
N THR A 153 -13.22 -1.84 -3.97
CA THR A 153 -14.21 -1.93 -5.05
C THR A 153 -14.89 -0.58 -5.29
N SER A 154 -15.36 0.09 -4.24
CA SER A 154 -16.03 1.40 -4.35
C SER A 154 -15.10 2.48 -4.92
N LEU A 155 -13.82 2.48 -4.52
CA LEU A 155 -12.81 3.37 -5.10
C LEU A 155 -12.64 3.14 -6.60
N ALA A 156 -12.48 1.87 -7.00
CA ALA A 156 -12.28 1.50 -8.39
C ALA A 156 -13.49 1.83 -9.25
N THR A 157 -14.70 1.59 -8.76
CA THR A 157 -15.95 1.98 -9.42
C THR A 157 -16.00 3.49 -9.63
N THR A 158 -15.75 4.29 -8.58
CA THR A 158 -15.75 5.76 -8.69
C THR A 158 -14.76 6.24 -9.75
N MET A 159 -13.53 5.71 -9.71
CA MET A 159 -12.50 6.05 -10.69
C MET A 159 -12.90 5.67 -12.12
N ALA A 160 -13.42 4.47 -12.32
CA ALA A 160 -13.78 3.97 -13.64
C ALA A 160 -14.97 4.71 -14.26
N GLU A 161 -15.96 5.08 -13.45
CA GLU A 161 -17.18 5.74 -13.90
C GLU A 161 -17.01 7.26 -14.09
N GLU A 162 -16.21 7.91 -13.24
CA GLU A 162 -16.14 9.38 -13.20
C GLU A 162 -14.74 9.95 -13.46
N GLY A 163 -13.68 9.19 -13.16
CA GLY A 163 -12.29 9.66 -13.19
C GLY A 163 -11.49 9.30 -14.45
N VAL A 164 -11.93 8.30 -15.21
CA VAL A 164 -11.27 7.83 -16.43
C VAL A 164 -11.97 8.41 -17.66
N ASN A 165 -11.19 8.96 -18.58
CA ASN A 165 -11.74 9.34 -19.89
C ASN A 165 -12.03 8.07 -20.72
N PRO A 166 -13.27 7.84 -21.18
CA PRO A 166 -13.65 6.58 -21.83
C PRO A 166 -13.10 6.43 -23.26
N LYS A 167 -12.59 7.51 -23.89
CA LYS A 167 -11.99 7.46 -25.22
C LYS A 167 -10.49 7.21 -25.16
N THR A 168 -9.80 7.89 -24.23
CA THR A 168 -8.34 7.81 -24.11
C THR A 168 -7.88 6.78 -23.09
N MET A 169 -8.79 6.32 -22.22
CA MET A 169 -8.51 5.46 -21.06
C MET A 169 -7.52 6.07 -20.06
N LEU A 170 -7.33 7.39 -20.09
CA LEU A 170 -6.43 8.09 -19.20
C LEU A 170 -7.12 8.49 -17.90
N TYR A 171 -6.37 8.35 -16.80
CA TYR A 171 -6.74 8.80 -15.45
C TYR A 171 -5.77 9.88 -15.00
N ALA A 172 -6.29 11.06 -14.64
CA ALA A 172 -5.47 12.24 -14.32
C ALA A 172 -5.29 12.48 -12.82
N GLY A 173 -5.54 11.48 -11.97
CA GLY A 173 -5.36 11.62 -10.52
C GLY A 173 -6.51 12.35 -9.83
N ARG A 174 -7.68 12.44 -10.48
CA ARG A 174 -8.90 13.02 -9.92
C ARG A 174 -10.02 12.00 -9.95
N TRP A 175 -10.54 11.65 -8.78
CA TRP A 175 -11.46 10.51 -8.65
C TRP A 175 -12.77 10.70 -9.41
N ARG A 176 -13.26 11.94 -9.47
CA ARG A 176 -14.57 12.30 -10.04
C ARG A 176 -14.48 13.31 -11.18
N GLN A 177 -13.36 13.33 -11.87
CA GLN A 177 -13.15 14.24 -12.99
C GLN A 177 -12.18 13.63 -14.00
N ALA A 178 -12.75 13.03 -15.04
CA ALA A 178 -11.98 12.58 -16.20
C ALA A 178 -11.24 13.74 -16.89
N PRO A 179 -10.01 13.51 -17.39
CA PRO A 179 -9.32 14.48 -18.22
C PRO A 179 -10.05 14.67 -19.57
N ALA A 180 -9.93 15.86 -20.17
CA ALA A 180 -10.41 16.08 -21.54
C ALA A 180 -9.60 15.24 -22.56
N ASP A 181 -10.15 15.05 -23.77
CA ASP A 181 -9.56 14.20 -24.83
C ASP A 181 -8.14 14.64 -25.23
N ASP A 182 -7.85 15.95 -25.15
CA ASP A 182 -6.59 16.58 -25.52
C ASP A 182 -5.75 17.01 -24.29
N GLN A 183 -6.21 16.71 -23.08
CA GLN A 183 -5.52 17.11 -21.86
C GLN A 183 -4.30 16.21 -21.60
N PRO A 184 -3.08 16.79 -21.44
CA PRO A 184 -1.92 16.01 -21.02
C PRO A 184 -2.10 15.42 -19.62
N VAL A 185 -1.74 14.15 -19.47
CA VAL A 185 -1.84 13.42 -18.21
C VAL A 185 -0.44 13.06 -17.71
N GLY A 186 -0.18 13.34 -16.43
CA GLY A 186 1.06 12.96 -15.79
C GLY A 186 1.21 11.43 -15.68
N LEU A 187 2.42 10.92 -15.82
CA LEU A 187 2.67 9.48 -15.72
C LEU A 187 2.32 8.94 -14.32
N THR A 188 2.71 9.63 -13.26
CA THR A 188 2.50 9.19 -11.87
C THR A 188 1.03 9.02 -11.49
N PRO A 189 0.10 9.98 -11.72
CA PRO A 189 -1.32 9.77 -11.47
C PRO A 189 -1.92 8.68 -12.35
N HIS A 190 -1.53 8.59 -13.62
CA HIS A 190 -2.04 7.54 -14.50
C HIS A 190 -1.65 6.15 -14.00
N LEU A 191 -0.40 5.97 -13.56
CA LEU A 191 0.06 4.73 -12.93
C LEU A 191 -0.73 4.36 -11.67
N THR A 192 -1.17 5.34 -10.87
CA THR A 192 -2.10 5.05 -9.76
C THR A 192 -3.40 4.41 -10.26
N GLY A 193 -3.97 4.94 -11.34
CA GLY A 193 -5.19 4.37 -11.92
C GLY A 193 -4.96 2.95 -12.45
N CYS A 194 -3.87 2.73 -13.18
CA CYS A 194 -3.50 1.39 -13.66
C CYS A 194 -3.28 0.41 -12.50
N MET A 195 -2.58 0.81 -11.44
CA MET A 195 -2.35 -0.05 -10.27
C MET A 195 -3.65 -0.39 -9.53
N LEU A 196 -4.62 0.52 -9.48
CA LEU A 196 -5.94 0.24 -8.90
C LEU A 196 -6.71 -0.78 -9.75
N MET A 197 -6.74 -0.62 -11.08
CA MET A 197 -7.41 -1.58 -11.95
C MET A 197 -6.76 -2.96 -11.92
N GLU A 198 -5.43 -3.02 -11.91
CA GLU A 198 -4.69 -4.28 -11.73
C GLU A 198 -4.95 -4.92 -10.37
N ALA A 199 -5.08 -4.12 -9.31
CA ALA A 199 -5.48 -4.62 -8.00
C ALA A 199 -6.87 -5.27 -8.06
N MET A 200 -7.83 -4.66 -8.78
CA MET A 200 -9.16 -5.27 -8.98
C MET A 200 -9.11 -6.58 -9.77
N CYS A 201 -8.22 -6.72 -10.75
CA CYS A 201 -8.04 -7.95 -11.52
C CYS A 201 -7.58 -9.13 -10.65
N VAL A 202 -6.81 -8.87 -9.58
CA VAL A 202 -6.28 -9.91 -8.69
C VAL A 202 -7.02 -10.01 -7.35
N LEU A 203 -8.03 -9.18 -7.12
CA LEU A 203 -8.84 -9.19 -5.91
C LEU A 203 -9.65 -10.49 -5.83
N LYS A 204 -9.40 -11.31 -4.81
CA LYS A 204 -10.12 -12.57 -4.59
C LYS A 204 -11.55 -12.26 -4.12
N PRO A 205 -12.57 -12.96 -4.64
CA PRO A 205 -13.93 -12.79 -4.15
C PRO A 205 -14.05 -13.14 -2.67
N ILE A 206 -15.01 -12.51 -1.99
CA ILE A 206 -15.43 -12.94 -0.66
C ILE A 206 -16.37 -14.14 -0.87
N ASN A 207 -15.94 -15.33 -0.47
CA ASN A 207 -16.83 -16.49 -0.44
C ASN A 207 -17.97 -16.20 0.54
N LYS A 208 -19.21 -16.35 0.07
CA LYS A 208 -20.43 -16.19 0.87
C LYS A 208 -20.54 -17.26 1.94
#